data_AF-R0JZY4-F1
#
_entry.id   AF-R0JZY4-F1
#
_cell.length_a   1.000
_cell.length_b   1.000
_cell.length_c   1.000
_cell.angle_alpha   90.00
_cell.angle_beta   90.00
_cell.angle_gamma   90.00
#
_symmetry.space_group_name_H-M   'P 1'
#
loop_
_entity.id
_entity.type
_entity.pdbx_description
1 polymer ?
#
loop_
_entity_poly.entity_id
_entity_poly.type
_entity_poly.pdbx_seq_one_letter_code
_entity_poly.pdbx_strand_id
1 'polypeptide(L)'
;MAGRMNSYSTGPSLKERIRALYNFSETFEAFAPFPQALVHERFFKAKGMAIAYVESEVYKHQRAVETYLRESLESKDSEPDETVYTQTMNLFVRDVLRHDQLTEGGRKMWKARSPSALAMRQYRWLSRVNEPGVRAANGELASKYGDMGKMRPSDLATMFHEDLAPMEQFVLRMANPVWHYLVNPYKDLSNKFSERLISLLPIHRVADYNQEGYEDSVAKETLEAVANVLVYMLLTLILVAPIAIFNTVESQKVRIAVMPFCCLLLISSAHRMGEKPMLMATLATA
;
A
#
# COMPACT_ATOMS: atom_id res chain seq x y z
N MET A 1 -44.30 -0.64 -31.26
CA MET A 1 -42.88 -0.21 -31.15
C MET A 1 -42.38 -0.55 -29.76
N ALA A 2 -41.87 -1.77 -29.57
CA ALA A 2 -41.26 -2.19 -28.31
C ALA A 2 -39.77 -1.81 -28.37
N GLY A 3 -39.41 -0.74 -27.67
CA GLY A 3 -38.02 -0.31 -27.53
C GLY A 3 -37.23 -1.41 -26.82
N ARG A 4 -36.26 -1.98 -27.55
CA ARG A 4 -35.20 -2.78 -26.95
C ARG A 4 -34.51 -1.90 -25.92
N MET A 5 -34.80 -2.12 -24.64
CA MET A 5 -33.90 -1.74 -23.56
C MET A 5 -32.58 -2.44 -23.83
N ASN A 6 -31.65 -1.69 -24.44
CA ASN A 6 -30.26 -2.12 -24.61
C ASN A 6 -29.73 -2.49 -23.23
N SER A 7 -29.46 -3.77 -23.06
CA SER A 7 -28.92 -4.33 -21.83
C SER A 7 -27.63 -3.60 -21.45
N TYR A 8 -27.64 -2.98 -20.28
CA TYR A 8 -26.50 -2.39 -19.59
C TYR A 8 -25.47 -3.47 -19.20
N SER A 9 -24.81 -4.09 -20.18
CA SER A 9 -23.70 -5.02 -19.97
C SER A 9 -22.57 -4.69 -20.94
N THR A 10 -22.00 -3.50 -20.80
CA THR A 10 -20.75 -3.10 -21.49
C THR A 10 -19.49 -3.66 -20.81
N GLY A 11 -19.64 -4.41 -19.71
CA GLY A 11 -18.53 -5.06 -19.01
C GLY A 11 -18.10 -6.38 -19.67
N PRO A 12 -16.88 -6.86 -19.39
CA PRO A 12 -16.38 -8.11 -19.93
C PRO A 12 -17.20 -9.31 -19.44
N SER A 13 -17.56 -10.19 -20.38
CA SER A 13 -18.18 -11.48 -20.09
C SER A 13 -17.27 -12.33 -19.20
N LEU A 14 -17.85 -13.31 -18.49
CA LEU A 14 -17.08 -14.25 -17.68
C LEU A 14 -16.02 -15.00 -18.52
N LYS A 15 -16.39 -15.41 -19.74
CA LYS A 15 -15.50 -16.08 -20.68
C LYS A 15 -14.31 -15.19 -21.07
N GLU A 16 -14.54 -13.89 -21.31
CA GLU A 16 -13.46 -12.94 -21.60
C GLU A 16 -12.54 -12.73 -20.40
N ARG A 17 -13.09 -12.68 -19.18
CA ARG A 17 -12.28 -12.59 -17.95
C ARG A 17 -11.40 -13.81 -17.74
N ILE A 18 -11.93 -15.02 -17.91
CA ILE A 18 -11.16 -16.26 -17.81
C ILE A 18 -10.06 -16.29 -18.88
N ARG A 19 -10.37 -15.91 -20.12
CA ARG A 19 -9.38 -15.84 -21.19
C ARG A 19 -8.30 -14.80 -20.90
N ALA A 20 -8.67 -13.63 -20.37
CA ALA A 20 -7.72 -12.60 -19.99
C ALA A 20 -6.78 -13.09 -18.88
N LEU A 21 -7.31 -13.74 -17.83
CA LEU A 21 -6.49 -14.34 -16.77
C LEU A 21 -5.53 -15.40 -17.29
N TYR A 22 -6.00 -16.30 -18.17
CA TYR A 22 -5.16 -17.31 -18.79
C TYR A 22 -4.03 -16.68 -19.62
N ASN A 23 -4.35 -15.67 -20.44
CA ASN A 23 -3.36 -14.97 -21.26
C ASN A 23 -2.33 -14.16 -20.43
N PHE A 24 -2.66 -13.82 -19.19
CA PHE A 24 -1.79 -13.10 -18.26
C PHE A 24 -1.00 -14.02 -17.32
N SER A 25 -1.11 -15.36 -17.44
CA SER A 25 -0.43 -16.28 -16.52
C SER A 25 1.09 -16.08 -16.50
N GLU A 26 1.72 -15.96 -17.67
CA GLU A 26 3.15 -15.69 -17.81
C GLU A 26 3.55 -14.32 -17.22
N THR A 27 2.63 -13.35 -17.28
CA THR A 27 2.83 -12.03 -16.69
C THR A 27 2.81 -12.10 -15.16
N PHE A 28 1.94 -12.93 -14.58
CA PHE A 28 1.95 -13.15 -13.13
C PHE A 28 3.23 -13.84 -12.66
N GLU A 29 3.75 -14.81 -13.42
CA GLU A 29 5.05 -15.43 -13.14
C GLU A 29 6.19 -14.42 -13.24
N ALA A 30 6.15 -13.52 -14.23
CA ALA A 30 7.13 -12.44 -14.37
C ALA A 30 7.06 -11.41 -13.22
N PHE A 31 5.88 -11.19 -12.64
CA PHE A 31 5.71 -10.31 -11.48
C PHE A 31 5.95 -10.99 -10.14
N ALA A 32 5.95 -12.32 -10.07
CA ALA A 32 6.11 -13.04 -8.80
C ALA A 32 7.41 -12.67 -8.04
N PRO A 33 8.57 -12.45 -8.70
CA PRO A 33 9.78 -11.98 -8.02
C PRO A 33 9.74 -10.50 -7.62
N PHE A 34 8.80 -9.71 -8.18
CA PHE A 34 8.73 -8.25 -8.01
C PHE A 34 7.28 -7.79 -7.76
N PRO A 35 6.65 -8.19 -6.65
CA PRO A 35 5.25 -7.86 -6.36
C PRO A 35 4.98 -6.35 -6.28
N GLN A 36 6.00 -5.54 -6.00
CA GLN A 36 5.93 -4.07 -6.03
C GLN A 36 5.57 -3.49 -7.42
N ALA A 37 5.79 -4.25 -8.49
CA ALA A 37 5.42 -3.83 -9.84
C ALA A 37 3.94 -4.12 -10.19
N LEU A 38 3.21 -4.81 -9.30
CA LEU A 38 1.77 -5.03 -9.47
C LEU A 38 1.00 -3.73 -9.24
N VAL A 39 0.17 -3.37 -10.22
CA VAL A 39 -0.65 -2.16 -10.22
C VAL A 39 -2.12 -2.54 -10.08
N HIS A 40 -2.82 -1.84 -9.19
CA HIS A 40 -4.27 -1.98 -9.00
C HIS A 40 -4.95 -0.61 -8.95
N GLU A 41 -6.27 -0.60 -9.08
CA GLU A 41 -7.09 0.60 -9.00
C GLU A 41 -7.51 0.88 -7.55
N ARG A 42 -7.65 2.16 -7.20
CA ARG A 42 -8.07 2.64 -5.88
C ARG A 42 -9.60 2.69 -5.71
N PHE A 43 -10.34 2.53 -6.81
CA PHE A 43 -11.81 2.45 -6.85
C PHE A 43 -12.55 3.55 -6.04
N PHE A 44 -11.99 4.76 -5.93
CA PHE A 44 -12.47 5.78 -4.98
C PHE A 44 -13.99 5.99 -4.99
N LYS A 45 -14.57 6.23 -6.18
CA LYS A 45 -16.00 6.46 -6.35
C LYS A 45 -16.83 5.22 -6.06
N ALA A 46 -16.46 4.07 -6.63
CA ALA A 46 -17.19 2.81 -6.45
C ALA A 46 -17.16 2.37 -4.97
N LYS A 47 -16.06 2.65 -4.28
CA LYS A 47 -15.90 2.37 -2.86
C LYS A 47 -16.78 3.27 -1.99
N GLY A 48 -16.81 4.57 -2.27
CA GLY A 48 -17.73 5.49 -1.58
C GLY A 48 -19.18 5.04 -1.71
N MET A 49 -19.59 4.58 -2.90
CA MET A 49 -20.91 3.99 -3.12
C MET A 49 -21.13 2.71 -2.32
N ALA A 50 -20.14 1.81 -2.29
CA ALA A 50 -20.23 0.55 -1.54
C ALA A 50 -20.31 0.78 -0.02
N ILE A 51 -19.54 1.74 0.51
CA ILE A 51 -19.58 2.11 1.94
C ILE A 51 -20.96 2.67 2.29
N ALA A 52 -21.45 3.66 1.55
CA ALA A 52 -22.77 4.25 1.80
C ALA A 52 -23.91 3.22 1.72
N TYR A 53 -23.81 2.28 0.78
CA TYR A 53 -24.76 1.17 0.68
C TYR A 53 -24.72 0.27 1.94
N VAL A 54 -23.55 -0.20 2.35
CA VAL A 54 -23.44 -1.09 3.52
C VAL A 54 -23.82 -0.36 4.81
N GLU A 55 -23.46 0.92 4.94
CA GLU A 55 -23.90 1.78 6.05
C GLU A 55 -25.44 1.84 6.14
N SER A 56 -26.13 1.95 5.00
CA SER A 56 -27.60 1.92 4.99
C SER A 56 -28.20 0.58 5.46
N GLU A 57 -27.57 -0.55 5.11
CA GLU A 57 -27.98 -1.87 5.57
C GLU A 57 -27.71 -2.06 7.07
N VAL A 58 -26.60 -1.51 7.60
CA VAL A 58 -26.32 -1.46 9.04
C VAL A 58 -27.45 -0.74 9.78
N TYR A 59 -27.83 0.47 9.34
CA TYR A 59 -28.93 1.22 9.97
C TYR A 59 -30.29 0.52 9.87
N LYS A 60 -30.54 -0.19 8.77
CA LYS A 60 -31.77 -0.98 8.59
C LYS A 60 -31.82 -2.14 9.57
N HIS A 61 -30.77 -2.95 9.66
CA HIS A 61 -30.74 -4.10 10.56
C HIS A 61 -30.63 -3.69 12.03
N GLN A 62 -29.96 -2.58 12.35
CA GLN A 62 -30.00 -1.98 13.69
C GLN A 62 -31.43 -1.65 14.11
N ARG A 63 -32.19 -0.93 13.27
CA ARG A 63 -33.59 -0.58 13.56
C ARG A 63 -34.48 -1.82 13.70
N ALA A 64 -34.22 -2.88 12.92
CA ALA A 64 -34.93 -4.15 13.05
C ALA A 64 -34.66 -4.81 14.42
N VAL A 65 -33.39 -4.86 14.86
CA VAL A 65 -33.02 -5.35 16.20
C VAL A 65 -33.68 -4.51 17.29
N GLU A 66 -33.60 -3.18 17.22
CA GLU A 66 -34.22 -2.28 18.20
C GLU A 66 -35.74 -2.44 18.28
N THR A 67 -36.39 -2.60 17.13
CA THR A 67 -37.84 -2.82 17.05
C THR A 67 -38.21 -4.17 17.68
N TYR A 68 -37.50 -5.24 17.31
CA TYR A 68 -37.71 -6.57 17.89
C TYR A 68 -37.51 -6.57 19.40
N LEU A 69 -36.45 -5.93 19.91
CA LEU A 69 -36.18 -5.82 21.35
C LEU A 69 -37.29 -5.04 22.06
N ARG A 70 -37.78 -3.95 21.47
CA ARG A 70 -38.89 -3.16 22.03
C ARG A 70 -40.18 -4.00 22.10
N GLU A 71 -40.56 -4.63 20.99
CA GLU A 71 -41.76 -5.47 20.92
C GLU A 71 -41.70 -6.65 21.89
N SER A 72 -40.51 -7.26 22.04
CA SER A 72 -40.28 -8.36 23.00
C SER A 72 -40.42 -7.92 24.46
N LEU A 73 -40.07 -6.66 24.78
CA LEU A 73 -40.23 -6.10 26.13
C LEU A 73 -41.68 -5.70 26.44
N GLU A 74 -42.44 -5.29 25.41
CA GLU A 74 -43.85 -4.88 25.54
C GLU A 74 -44.82 -6.08 25.52
N SER A 75 -44.43 -7.17 24.85
CA SER A 75 -45.13 -8.46 24.83
C SER A 75 -45.09 -9.14 26.20
N LYS A 76 -46.21 -9.15 26.93
CA LYS A 76 -46.33 -9.89 28.21
C LYS A 76 -46.56 -11.39 28.07
N ASP A 77 -46.97 -11.87 26.90
CA ASP A 77 -47.58 -13.21 26.76
C ASP A 77 -46.90 -14.14 25.74
N SER A 78 -45.79 -13.74 25.12
CA SER A 78 -45.01 -14.61 24.23
C SER A 78 -43.52 -14.55 24.53
N GLU A 79 -42.90 -15.71 24.74
CA GLU A 79 -41.45 -15.84 24.76
C GLU A 79 -40.88 -15.37 23.41
N PRO A 80 -39.80 -14.56 23.41
CA PRO A 80 -39.19 -14.09 22.18
C PRO A 80 -38.70 -15.28 21.34
N ASP A 81 -39.04 -15.29 20.05
CA ASP A 81 -38.54 -16.28 19.10
C ASP A 81 -37.02 -16.11 18.91
N GLU A 82 -36.26 -16.95 19.60
CA GLU A 82 -34.80 -16.97 19.56
C GLU A 82 -34.25 -17.12 18.14
N THR A 83 -35.00 -17.79 17.25
CA THR A 83 -34.60 -17.97 15.84
C THR A 83 -34.63 -16.64 15.09
N VAL A 84 -35.70 -15.88 15.26
CA VAL A 84 -35.88 -14.57 14.62
C VAL A 84 -34.88 -13.55 15.19
N TYR A 85 -34.66 -13.58 16.50
CA TYR A 85 -33.65 -12.75 17.15
C TYR A 85 -32.25 -13.04 16.63
N THR A 86 -31.83 -14.31 16.67
CA THR A 86 -30.52 -14.75 16.19
C THR A 86 -30.33 -14.39 14.71
N GLN A 87 -31.34 -14.60 13.87
CA GLN A 87 -31.26 -14.24 12.45
C GLN A 87 -31.06 -12.73 12.26
N THR A 88 -31.85 -11.90 12.95
CA THR A 88 -31.79 -10.44 12.82
C THR A 88 -30.45 -9.90 13.34
N MET A 89 -29.98 -10.41 14.48
CA MET A 89 -28.69 -10.04 15.06
C MET A 89 -27.52 -10.48 14.16
N ASN A 90 -27.57 -11.68 13.58
CA ASN A 90 -26.54 -12.15 12.66
C ASN A 90 -26.42 -11.28 11.40
N LEU A 91 -27.53 -10.81 10.84
CA LEU A 91 -27.53 -9.87 9.72
C LEU A 91 -26.88 -8.54 10.11
N PHE A 92 -27.25 -8.00 11.27
CA PHE A 92 -26.67 -6.76 11.80
C PHE A 92 -25.15 -6.91 12.00
N VAL A 93 -24.71 -7.95 12.73
CA VAL A 93 -23.28 -8.22 12.98
C VAL A 93 -22.51 -8.37 11.67
N ARG A 94 -23.04 -9.16 10.73
CA ARG A 94 -22.41 -9.35 9.41
C ARG A 94 -22.20 -8.03 8.68
N ASP A 95 -23.20 -7.17 8.66
CA ASP A 95 -23.13 -5.92 7.90
C ASP A 95 -22.22 -4.88 8.59
N VAL A 96 -22.18 -4.87 9.93
CA VAL A 96 -21.19 -4.09 10.71
C VAL A 96 -19.76 -4.54 10.39
N LEU A 97 -19.49 -5.86 10.42
CA LEU A 97 -18.17 -6.40 10.08
C LEU A 97 -17.79 -6.09 8.63
N ARG A 98 -18.74 -6.18 7.71
CA ARG A 98 -18.53 -5.83 6.30
C ARG A 98 -18.21 -4.33 6.14
N HIS A 99 -18.88 -3.46 6.88
CA HIS A 99 -18.62 -2.03 6.88
C HIS A 99 -17.20 -1.72 7.36
N ASP A 100 -16.78 -2.34 8.48
CA ASP A 100 -15.42 -2.20 9.01
C ASP A 100 -14.37 -2.65 7.99
N GLN A 101 -14.54 -3.82 7.38
CA GLN A 101 -13.64 -4.33 6.34
C GLN A 101 -13.53 -3.38 5.14
N LEU A 102 -14.65 -2.83 4.66
CA LEU A 102 -14.67 -1.88 3.55
C LEU A 102 -13.94 -0.58 3.92
N THR A 103 -14.16 -0.08 5.13
CA THR A 103 -13.56 1.16 5.65
C THR A 103 -12.06 0.99 5.84
N GLU A 104 -11.64 -0.09 6.48
CA GLU A 104 -10.23 -0.39 6.71
C GLU A 104 -9.49 -0.64 5.39
N GLY A 105 -10.08 -1.44 4.50
CA GLY A 105 -9.58 -1.58 3.14
C GLY A 105 -9.53 -0.24 2.39
N GLY A 106 -10.39 0.72 2.73
CA GLY A 106 -10.41 2.06 2.14
C GLY A 106 -9.23 2.89 2.57
N ARG A 107 -9.01 2.91 3.88
CA ARG A 107 -7.86 3.54 4.51
C ARG A 107 -6.54 2.99 3.96
N LYS A 108 -6.46 1.66 3.79
CA LYS A 108 -5.33 0.96 3.18
C LYS A 108 -5.06 1.43 1.75
N MET A 109 -6.07 1.34 0.87
CA MET A 109 -5.96 1.78 -0.52
C MET A 109 -5.64 3.28 -0.68
N TRP A 110 -6.11 4.13 0.24
CA TRP A 110 -5.78 5.56 0.27
C TRP A 110 -4.30 5.81 0.61
N LYS A 111 -3.75 5.01 1.52
CA LYS A 111 -2.33 5.07 1.91
C LYS A 111 -1.40 4.41 0.89
N ALA A 112 -1.93 3.53 0.05
CA ALA A 112 -1.16 2.88 -0.99
C ALA A 112 -0.54 3.92 -1.94
N ARG A 113 0.77 3.79 -2.19
CA ARG A 113 1.51 4.73 -3.04
C ARG A 113 1.06 4.61 -4.50
N SER A 114 1.14 5.74 -5.20
CA SER A 114 0.97 5.73 -6.65
C SER A 114 2.13 4.93 -7.28
N PRO A 115 1.88 4.15 -8.34
CA PRO A 115 2.90 3.30 -8.92
C PRO A 115 4.04 4.11 -9.51
N SER A 116 5.26 3.59 -9.41
CA SER A 116 6.44 4.23 -10.00
C SER A 116 6.31 4.35 -11.52
N ALA A 117 7.06 5.27 -12.13
CA ALA A 117 7.10 5.37 -13.59
C ALA A 117 7.62 4.06 -14.22
N LEU A 118 8.59 3.41 -13.55
CA LEU A 118 9.11 2.11 -13.95
C LEU A 118 8.06 1.00 -13.83
N ALA A 119 7.41 0.87 -12.67
CA ALA A 119 6.39 -0.15 -12.45
C ALA A 119 5.24 0.03 -13.44
N MET A 120 4.81 1.28 -13.69
CA MET A 120 3.81 1.55 -14.71
C MET A 120 4.28 1.17 -16.11
N ARG A 121 5.54 1.43 -16.47
CA ARG A 121 6.09 1.04 -17.77
C ARG A 121 6.14 -0.47 -17.92
N GLN A 122 6.64 -1.18 -16.90
CA GLN A 122 6.69 -2.64 -16.87
C GLN A 122 5.28 -3.22 -16.95
N TYR A 123 4.35 -2.70 -16.16
CA TYR A 123 2.94 -3.08 -16.18
C TYR A 123 2.30 -2.87 -17.53
N ARG A 124 2.48 -1.70 -18.17
CA ARG A 124 1.94 -1.42 -19.49
C ARG A 124 2.56 -2.29 -20.59
N TRP A 125 3.87 -2.54 -20.49
CA TRP A 125 4.58 -3.40 -21.44
C TRP A 125 4.08 -4.84 -21.34
N LEU A 126 4.04 -5.41 -20.12
CA LEU A 126 3.54 -6.75 -19.87
C LEU A 126 2.05 -6.88 -20.19
N SER A 127 1.26 -5.84 -19.93
CA SER A 127 -0.16 -5.80 -20.24
C SER A 127 -0.47 -5.49 -21.71
N ARG A 128 0.56 -5.31 -22.55
CA ARG A 128 0.46 -5.04 -23.99
C ARG A 128 -0.49 -3.89 -24.31
N VAL A 129 -0.40 -2.79 -23.57
CA VAL A 129 -1.34 -1.65 -23.67
C VAL A 129 -1.37 -1.01 -25.06
N ASN A 130 -0.29 -1.14 -25.84
CA ASN A 130 -0.21 -0.62 -27.21
C ASN A 130 -0.98 -1.47 -28.23
N GLU A 131 -1.42 -2.68 -27.88
CA GLU A 131 -2.17 -3.55 -28.78
C GLU A 131 -3.68 -3.23 -28.69
N PRO A 132 -4.32 -2.80 -29.79
CA PRO A 132 -5.73 -2.42 -29.76
C PRO A 132 -6.61 -3.63 -29.44
N GLY A 133 -7.56 -3.44 -28.52
CA GLY A 133 -8.52 -4.47 -28.13
C GLY A 133 -7.98 -5.50 -27.13
N VAL A 134 -6.72 -5.40 -26.70
CA VAL A 134 -6.19 -6.25 -25.64
C VAL A 134 -6.80 -5.88 -24.30
N ARG A 135 -7.18 -6.91 -23.55
CA ARG A 135 -7.73 -6.80 -22.20
C ARG A 135 -6.64 -7.08 -21.17
N ALA A 136 -6.65 -6.35 -20.07
CA ALA A 136 -5.81 -6.61 -18.90
C ALA A 136 -6.33 -7.82 -18.10
N ALA A 137 -5.56 -8.26 -17.11
CA ALA A 137 -5.88 -9.39 -16.23
C ALA A 137 -7.28 -9.33 -15.58
N ASN A 138 -7.78 -8.13 -15.24
CA ASN A 138 -9.12 -7.95 -14.67
C ASN A 138 -10.26 -8.02 -15.72
N GLY A 139 -9.92 -8.21 -17.00
CA GLY A 139 -10.84 -8.23 -18.13
C GLY A 139 -11.18 -6.86 -18.71
N GLU A 140 -10.74 -5.76 -18.11
CA GLU A 140 -10.92 -4.41 -18.68
C GLU A 140 -9.98 -4.19 -19.87
N LEU A 141 -10.24 -3.17 -20.69
CA LEU A 141 -9.31 -2.80 -21.76
C LEU A 141 -7.96 -2.35 -21.17
N ALA A 142 -6.86 -2.84 -21.74
CA ALA A 142 -5.51 -2.49 -21.30
C ALA A 142 -5.23 -0.98 -21.41
N SER A 143 -5.88 -0.30 -22.36
CA SER A 143 -5.83 1.17 -22.51
C SER A 143 -6.29 1.95 -21.28
N LYS A 144 -7.05 1.33 -20.36
CA LYS A 144 -7.43 1.94 -19.07
C LYS A 144 -6.22 2.38 -18.24
N TYR A 145 -5.09 1.69 -18.38
CA TYR A 145 -3.86 1.98 -17.63
C TYR A 145 -3.01 3.10 -18.28
N GLY A 146 -3.49 3.68 -19.38
CA GLY A 146 -2.86 4.75 -20.15
C GLY A 146 -1.71 4.26 -21.04
N ASP A 147 -1.46 4.97 -22.14
CA ASP A 147 -0.46 4.56 -23.13
C ASP A 147 0.97 4.57 -22.58
N MET A 148 1.85 3.84 -23.27
CA MET A 148 3.29 3.86 -22.96
C MET A 148 3.85 5.28 -23.02
N GLY A 149 4.63 5.65 -21.99
CA GLY A 149 5.23 6.98 -21.84
C GLY A 149 4.27 8.09 -21.39
N LYS A 150 2.95 7.84 -21.28
CA LYS A 150 2.00 8.83 -20.77
C LYS A 150 2.01 8.90 -19.26
N MET A 151 1.48 10.02 -18.74
CA MET A 151 1.30 10.24 -17.32
C MET A 151 0.49 9.08 -16.68
N ARG A 152 0.79 8.80 -15.42
CA ARG A 152 0.16 7.72 -14.66
C ARG A 152 -1.25 8.16 -14.23
N PRO A 153 -2.31 7.37 -14.47
CA PRO A 153 -3.62 7.66 -13.91
C PRO A 153 -3.56 7.77 -12.36
N SER A 154 -4.27 8.76 -11.80
CA SER A 154 -4.22 9.09 -10.37
C SER A 154 -4.98 8.09 -9.49
N ASP A 155 -5.83 7.29 -10.10
CA ASP A 155 -6.61 6.22 -9.48
C ASP A 155 -5.84 4.90 -9.37
N LEU A 156 -4.59 4.82 -9.83
CA LEU A 156 -3.77 3.62 -9.71
C LEU A 156 -2.86 3.66 -8.48
N ALA A 157 -2.59 2.48 -7.92
CA ALA A 157 -1.72 2.24 -6.79
C ALA A 157 -0.87 0.99 -6.99
N THR A 158 0.28 0.91 -6.31
CA THR A 158 1.07 -0.32 -6.19
C THR A 158 0.53 -1.23 -5.10
N MET A 159 0.53 -2.53 -5.37
CA MET A 159 0.10 -3.54 -4.41
C MET A 159 1.00 -3.65 -3.18
N PHE A 160 2.30 -3.33 -3.32
CA PHE A 160 3.29 -3.71 -2.31
C PHE A 160 4.01 -2.50 -1.69
N HIS A 161 3.43 -1.95 -0.61
CA HIS A 161 4.14 -1.16 0.40
C HIS A 161 3.47 -1.19 1.79
N GLU A 162 2.38 -1.96 1.97
CA GLU A 162 1.65 -2.01 3.23
C GLU A 162 2.43 -2.70 4.35
N ASP A 163 3.37 -3.60 4.01
CA ASP A 163 4.19 -4.34 4.98
C ASP A 163 5.57 -3.69 5.24
N LEU A 164 5.77 -2.48 4.69
CA LEU A 164 6.87 -1.56 4.99
C LEU A 164 7.07 -1.37 6.50
N ALA A 165 8.08 -1.96 7.16
CA ALA A 165 8.40 -1.59 8.54
C ALA A 165 8.62 -0.06 8.63
N PRO A 166 8.24 0.62 9.73
CA PRO A 166 8.34 2.07 9.83
C PRO A 166 9.73 2.62 9.47
N MET A 167 10.79 1.90 9.83
CA MET A 167 12.16 2.28 9.48
C MET A 167 12.44 2.12 7.97
N GLU A 168 12.00 1.05 7.33
CA GLU A 168 12.17 0.88 5.87
C GLU A 168 11.47 2.02 5.11
N GLN A 169 10.29 2.45 5.58
CA GLN A 169 9.62 3.62 5.03
C GLN A 169 10.41 4.92 5.25
N PHE A 170 11.03 5.09 6.43
CA PHE A 170 11.88 6.24 6.74
C PHE A 170 13.13 6.27 5.86
N VAL A 171 13.83 5.14 5.72
CA VAL A 171 15.00 5.02 4.84
C VAL A 171 14.64 5.36 3.41
N LEU A 172 13.53 4.81 2.90
CA LEU A 172 13.08 5.10 1.55
C LEU A 172 12.78 6.61 1.36
N ARG A 173 12.19 7.27 2.36
CA ARG A 173 11.94 8.73 2.33
C ARG A 173 13.23 9.54 2.38
N MET A 174 14.23 9.10 3.14
CA MET A 174 15.54 9.78 3.25
C MET A 174 16.43 9.53 2.04
N ALA A 175 16.33 8.35 1.43
CA ALA A 175 17.08 7.98 0.24
C ALA A 175 16.65 8.82 -0.98
N ASN A 176 15.36 9.16 -1.12
CA ASN A 176 14.86 9.97 -2.24
C ASN A 176 15.62 11.30 -2.45
N PRO A 177 15.73 12.20 -1.46
CA PRO A 177 16.47 13.46 -1.65
C PRO A 177 17.96 13.25 -1.87
N VAL A 178 18.57 12.23 -1.23
CA VAL A 178 19.98 11.88 -1.45
C VAL A 178 20.20 11.39 -2.88
N TRP A 179 19.30 10.57 -3.40
CA TRP A 179 19.32 10.08 -4.77
C TRP A 179 19.16 11.23 -5.76
N HIS A 180 18.20 12.12 -5.52
CA HIS A 180 18.00 13.31 -6.34
C HIS A 180 19.22 14.24 -6.35
N TYR A 181 19.91 14.43 -5.22
CA TYR A 181 21.06 15.34 -5.16
C TYR A 181 22.38 14.71 -5.60
N LEU A 182 22.62 13.43 -5.29
CA LEU A 182 23.91 12.78 -5.56
C LEU A 182 23.90 11.97 -6.85
N VAL A 183 22.79 11.32 -7.20
CA VAL A 183 22.77 10.41 -8.35
C VAL A 183 22.32 11.11 -9.62
N ASN A 184 21.31 11.98 -9.55
CA ASN A 184 20.79 12.65 -10.74
C ASN A 184 21.83 13.50 -11.50
N PRO A 185 22.73 14.26 -10.85
CA PRO A 185 23.76 15.01 -11.59
C PRO A 185 24.72 14.12 -12.37
N TYR A 186 25.14 13.00 -11.78
CA TYR A 186 26.02 12.02 -12.43
C TYR A 186 25.30 11.28 -13.55
N LYS A 187 24.01 10.99 -13.34
CA LYS A 187 23.15 10.38 -14.35
C LYS A 187 22.99 11.31 -15.55
N ASP A 188 22.68 12.58 -15.32
CA ASP A 188 22.57 13.59 -16.38
C ASP A 188 23.87 13.74 -17.17
N LEU A 189 25.01 13.71 -16.49
CA LEU A 189 26.33 13.70 -17.11
C LEU A 189 26.56 12.45 -17.96
N SER A 190 26.24 11.27 -17.42
CA SER A 190 26.35 9.98 -18.12
C SER A 190 25.46 9.92 -19.35
N ASN A 191 24.23 10.42 -19.25
CA ASN A 191 23.30 10.47 -20.37
C ASN A 191 23.76 11.44 -21.45
N LYS A 192 24.23 12.64 -21.07
CA LYS A 192 24.84 13.58 -22.02
C LYS A 192 26.06 12.99 -22.71
N PHE A 193 26.85 12.20 -22.00
CA PHE A 193 28.03 11.54 -22.54
C PHE A 193 27.65 10.40 -23.49
N SER A 194 26.68 9.57 -23.11
CA SER A 194 26.17 8.49 -23.95
C SER A 194 25.46 9.03 -25.19
N GLU A 195 24.64 10.07 -25.08
CA GLU A 195 24.01 10.76 -26.20
C GLU A 195 25.03 11.31 -27.19
N ARG A 196 26.13 11.89 -26.69
CA ARG A 196 27.25 12.35 -27.54
C ARG A 196 27.94 11.18 -28.25
N LEU A 197 28.25 10.10 -27.54
CA LEU A 197 28.85 8.90 -28.14
C LEU A 197 27.95 8.24 -29.18
N ILE A 198 26.66 8.13 -28.88
CA ILE A 198 25.65 7.54 -29.76
C ILE A 198 25.42 8.44 -30.98
N SER A 199 25.49 9.76 -30.83
CA SER A 199 25.38 10.70 -31.97
C SER A 199 26.50 10.57 -33.00
N LEU A 200 27.64 9.96 -32.64
CA LEU A 200 28.74 9.65 -33.56
C LEU A 200 28.53 8.34 -34.34
N LEU A 201 27.53 7.54 -33.96
CA LEU A 201 27.16 6.30 -34.63
C LEU A 201 25.87 6.51 -35.44
N PRO A 202 25.77 6.03 -36.69
CA PRO A 202 24.59 6.21 -37.54
C PRO A 202 23.49 5.19 -37.19
N ILE A 203 23.13 5.10 -35.91
CA ILE A 203 22.14 4.16 -35.40
C ILE A 203 20.85 4.95 -35.12
N HIS A 204 19.74 4.49 -35.71
CA HIS A 204 18.42 5.11 -35.61
C HIS A 204 18.03 5.45 -34.15
N ARG A 205 17.76 6.73 -33.89
CA ARG A 205 17.20 7.23 -32.64
C ARG A 205 15.82 6.61 -32.39
N VAL A 206 15.74 5.69 -31.44
CA VAL A 206 14.48 5.38 -30.76
C VAL A 206 14.24 6.51 -29.75
N ALA A 207 13.08 7.15 -29.88
CA ALA A 207 12.70 8.41 -29.24
C ALA A 207 12.87 8.46 -27.72
N ASP A 208 13.06 9.69 -27.24
CA ASP A 208 13.09 10.16 -25.84
C ASP A 208 12.25 9.32 -24.88
N TYR A 209 12.95 8.49 -24.11
CA TYR A 209 12.39 7.81 -22.95
C TYR A 209 12.59 8.69 -21.73
N ASN A 210 11.52 9.37 -21.32
CA ASN A 210 11.44 10.09 -20.05
C ASN A 210 12.00 9.23 -18.91
N GLN A 211 12.99 9.80 -18.24
CA GLN A 211 14.06 9.16 -17.50
C GLN A 211 13.73 8.98 -16.00
N GLU A 212 12.45 8.94 -15.65
CA GLU A 212 11.93 8.83 -14.28
C GLU A 212 11.92 7.38 -13.73
N GLY A 213 12.38 6.41 -14.51
CA GLY A 213 12.20 4.99 -14.21
C GLY A 213 13.32 4.28 -13.43
N TYR A 214 14.30 4.98 -12.86
CA TYR A 214 15.43 4.31 -12.17
C TYR A 214 15.45 4.52 -10.64
N GLU A 215 14.53 5.32 -10.11
CA GLU A 215 14.46 5.66 -8.68
C GLU A 215 13.75 4.59 -7.82
N ASP A 216 13.04 3.63 -8.42
CA ASP A 216 11.98 2.91 -7.70
C ASP A 216 12.16 1.39 -7.54
N SER A 217 13.36 0.84 -7.76
CA SER A 217 13.63 -0.58 -7.46
C SER A 217 14.82 -0.76 -6.53
N VAL A 218 14.80 -0.11 -5.37
CA VAL A 218 15.62 -0.60 -4.25
C VAL A 218 14.99 -1.93 -3.82
N ALA A 219 15.74 -3.03 -4.01
CA ALA A 219 15.30 -4.35 -3.59
C ALA A 219 14.91 -4.32 -2.10
N LYS A 220 13.78 -4.94 -1.74
CA LYS A 220 13.25 -4.91 -0.37
C LYS A 220 14.30 -5.41 0.62
N GLU A 221 15.07 -6.43 0.26
CA GLU A 221 16.14 -6.98 1.10
C GLU A 221 17.23 -5.94 1.36
N THR A 222 17.59 -5.12 0.37
CA THR A 222 18.57 -4.05 0.54
C THR A 222 18.02 -2.93 1.43
N LEU A 223 16.74 -2.59 1.26
CA LEU A 223 16.08 -1.58 2.09
C LEU A 223 15.97 -2.05 3.55
N GLU A 224 15.59 -3.31 3.78
CA GLU A 224 15.55 -3.94 5.10
C GLU A 224 16.95 -3.98 5.73
N ALA A 225 17.99 -4.37 4.98
CA ALA A 225 19.36 -4.38 5.47
C ALA A 225 19.83 -2.97 5.89
N VAL A 226 19.61 -1.95 5.06
CA VAL A 226 19.98 -0.56 5.37
C VAL A 226 19.17 -0.03 6.55
N ALA A 227 17.88 -0.34 6.62
CA ALA A 227 17.03 0.02 7.75
C ALA A 227 17.52 -0.60 9.06
N ASN A 228 17.90 -1.88 9.04
CA ASN A 228 18.47 -2.56 10.19
C ASN A 228 19.80 -1.93 10.63
N VAL A 229 20.71 -1.62 9.70
CA VAL A 229 21.97 -0.92 10.02
C VAL A 229 21.70 0.44 10.66
N LEU A 230 20.74 1.20 10.15
CA LEU A 230 20.36 2.49 10.73
C LEU A 230 19.73 2.36 12.12
N VAL A 231 18.89 1.34 12.34
CA VAL A 231 18.37 1.01 13.68
C VAL A 231 19.50 0.71 14.64
N TYR A 232 20.47 -0.12 14.24
CA TYR A 232 21.62 -0.44 15.08
C TYR A 232 22.45 0.80 15.40
N MET A 233 22.75 1.64 14.41
CA MET A 233 23.48 2.89 14.63
C MET A 233 22.73 3.83 15.59
N LEU A 234 21.41 3.99 15.41
CA LEU A 234 20.60 4.82 16.30
C LEU A 234 20.55 4.23 17.71
N LEU A 235 20.35 2.93 17.87
CA LEU A 235 20.39 2.27 19.18
C LEU A 235 21.74 2.45 19.86
N THR A 236 22.85 2.27 19.13
CA THR A 236 24.21 2.51 19.65
C THR A 236 24.39 3.98 20.07
N LEU A 237 23.95 4.94 19.26
CA LEU A 237 24.04 6.37 19.60
C LEU A 237 23.19 6.72 20.82
N ILE A 238 21.96 6.20 20.90
CA ILE A 238 21.07 6.42 22.05
C ILE A 238 21.61 5.72 23.30
N LEU A 239 22.41 4.65 23.18
CA LEU A 239 23.03 3.96 24.33
C LEU A 239 24.34 4.62 24.78
N VAL A 240 25.13 5.15 23.85
CA VAL A 240 26.37 5.89 24.15
C VAL A 240 26.08 7.22 24.86
N ALA A 241 25.00 7.92 24.50
CA ALA A 241 24.66 9.21 25.09
C ALA A 241 24.44 9.14 26.63
N PRO A 242 23.64 8.21 27.18
CA PRO A 242 23.51 7.98 28.62
C PRO A 242 24.84 7.65 29.28
N ILE A 243 25.68 6.79 28.68
CA ILE A 243 27.01 6.44 29.24
C ILE A 243 27.88 7.70 29.36
N ALA A 244 27.90 8.54 28.32
CA ALA A 244 28.63 9.81 28.35
C ALA A 244 28.07 10.78 29.41
N ILE A 245 26.73 10.87 29.54
CA ILE A 245 26.08 11.68 30.58
C ILE A 245 26.42 11.15 31.99
N PHE A 246 26.42 9.83 32.19
CA PHE A 246 26.78 9.23 33.47
C PHE A 246 28.24 9.47 33.83
N ASN A 247 29.13 9.45 32.85
CA ASN A 247 30.56 9.71 33.07
C ASN A 247 30.85 11.19 33.39
N THR A 248 30.00 12.12 32.95
CA THR A 248 30.20 13.57 33.17
C THR A 248 29.51 14.09 34.44
N VAL A 249 28.40 13.48 34.85
CA VAL A 249 27.67 13.90 36.06
C VAL A 249 28.31 13.26 37.28
N GLU A 250 28.93 14.03 38.17
CA GLU A 250 29.54 13.50 39.40
C GLU A 250 28.51 13.17 40.50
N SER A 251 27.36 13.84 40.51
CA SER A 251 26.34 13.69 41.56
C SER A 251 25.49 12.42 41.38
N GLN A 252 25.57 11.51 42.36
CA GLN A 252 24.82 10.24 42.37
C GLN A 252 23.30 10.44 42.32
N LYS A 253 22.76 11.50 42.95
CA LYS A 253 21.32 11.80 42.93
C LYS A 253 20.83 12.17 41.52
N VAL A 254 21.65 12.92 40.77
CA VAL A 254 21.32 13.31 39.40
C VAL A 254 21.40 12.10 38.46
N ARG A 255 22.38 11.19 38.65
CA ARG A 255 22.45 9.93 37.90
C ARG A 255 21.17 9.09 38.07
N ILE A 256 20.70 8.92 39.31
CA ILE A 256 19.47 8.15 39.59
C ILE A 256 18.25 8.78 38.92
N ALA A 257 18.18 10.11 38.83
CA ALA A 257 17.07 10.80 38.18
C ALA A 257 17.12 10.76 36.64
N VAL A 258 18.32 10.75 36.05
CA VAL A 258 18.51 10.76 34.58
C VAL A 258 18.33 9.36 33.98
N MET A 259 18.68 8.30 34.71
CA MET A 259 18.60 6.92 34.22
C MET A 259 17.20 6.51 33.70
N PRO A 260 16.09 6.74 34.43
CA PRO A 260 14.76 6.40 33.95
C PRO A 260 14.38 7.16 32.69
N PHE A 261 14.80 8.43 32.58
CA PHE A 261 14.51 9.26 31.41
C PHE A 261 15.21 8.72 30.15
N CYS A 262 16.48 8.34 30.27
CA CYS A 262 17.22 7.69 29.20
C CYS A 262 16.59 6.34 28.79
N CYS A 263 16.17 5.52 29.76
CA CYS A 263 15.47 4.26 29.48
C CYS A 263 14.13 4.48 28.77
N LEU A 264 13.34 5.48 29.17
CA LEU A 264 12.08 5.82 28.51
C LEU A 264 12.30 6.30 27.08
N LEU A 265 13.35 7.09 26.82
CA LEU A 265 13.73 7.50 25.48
C LEU A 265 14.15 6.32 24.60
N LEU A 266 14.92 5.37 25.15
CA LEU A 266 15.30 4.13 24.46
C LEU A 266 14.07 3.31 24.07
N ILE A 267 13.18 3.03 25.03
CA ILE A 267 11.95 2.25 24.80
C ILE A 267 11.04 2.95 23.79
N SER A 268 10.83 4.26 23.94
CA SER A 268 9.98 5.04 23.03
C SER A 268 10.54 5.08 21.62
N SER A 269 11.87 5.16 21.48
CA SER A 269 12.54 5.14 20.18
C SER A 269 12.43 3.75 19.55
N ALA A 270 12.69 2.68 20.30
CA ALA A 270 12.58 1.30 19.84
C ALA A 270 11.15 0.96 19.38
N HIS A 271 10.12 1.41 20.12
CA HIS A 271 8.73 1.22 19.75
C HIS A 271 8.39 1.88 18.40
N ARG A 272 8.97 3.05 18.10
CA ARG A 272 8.77 3.74 16.82
C ARG A 272 9.51 3.09 15.65
N MET A 273 10.53 2.26 15.90
CA MET A 273 11.33 1.61 14.86
C MET A 273 10.69 0.32 14.31
N GLY A 274 9.73 -0.26 15.03
CA GLY A 274 8.98 -1.46 14.64
C GLY A 274 9.13 -2.62 15.62
N GLU A 275 8.41 -3.73 15.36
CA GLU A 275 8.33 -4.87 16.28
C GLU A 275 9.67 -5.63 16.43
N LYS A 276 10.41 -5.83 15.34
CA LYS A 276 11.73 -6.50 15.37
C LYS A 276 12.77 -5.73 16.22
N PRO A 277 12.96 -4.39 16.05
CA PRO A 277 13.82 -3.58 16.92
C PRO A 277 13.39 -3.55 18.39
N MET A 278 12.08 -3.66 18.67
CA MET A 278 11.57 -3.64 20.04
C MET A 278 12.11 -4.84 20.84
N LEU A 279 12.07 -6.05 20.26
CA LEU A 279 12.64 -7.26 20.85
C LEU A 279 14.14 -7.13 21.14
N MET A 280 14.89 -6.53 20.21
CA MET A 280 16.33 -6.29 20.36
C MET A 280 16.63 -5.25 21.45
N ALA A 281 15.84 -4.17 21.53
CA ALA A 281 16.00 -3.16 22.56
C ALA A 281 15.66 -3.72 23.95
N THR A 282 14.61 -4.54 24.07
CA THR A 282 14.27 -5.23 25.32
C THR A 282 15.41 -6.14 25.79
N LEU A 283 16.06 -6.88 24.88
CA LEU A 283 17.25 -7.68 25.16
C LEU A 283 18.47 -6.85 25.61
N ALA A 284 18.66 -5.65 25.06
CA ALA A 284 19.77 -4.78 25.43
C ALA A 284 19.54 -4.02 26.75
N THR A 285 18.29 -3.92 27.21
CA THR A 285 17.91 -3.26 28.48
C THR A 285 17.69 -4.23 29.64
N ALA A 286 17.69 -5.54 29.39
CA ALA A 286 17.61 -6.60 30.41
C ALA A 286 19.00 -6.96 30.94
#